data_AF-A0A7S4SQN5-F1
#
_entry.id   AF-A0A7S4SQN5-F1
#
_cell.length_a   1.000
_cell.length_b   1.000
_cell.length_c   1.000
_cell.angle_alpha   90.00
_cell.angle_beta   90.00
_cell.angle_gamma   90.00
#
_symmetry.space_group_name_H-M   'P 1'
#
loop_
_entity.id
_entity.type
_entity.pdbx_description
1 polymer ?
#
loop_
_entity_poly.entity_id
_entity_poly.type
_entity_poly.pdbx_seq_one_letter_code
_entity_poly.pdbx_strand_id
1 'polypeptide(L)'
;EVGCSAAISACAKDGEWEWAICLLSGMPAARLVPNEISLSAAISACDKGGQWQLALGLLSAMPSMGLVPNEISFSAAISACERGGRWQLALGLLSSMPARGLVPDMVSYSAALSACERDAQWQRSLGVLACMRRRQLEPDGIMWGSVLSSMARSSCRERVTEEMDRLRLMWACLSGGSGSGSGGSGSSSSSSTAKGSTPASDVKADGVGRREGSPLRPRVLLEGPGVVALFKPSGVPSEQVRDDFAASLWADGRKDGATLVSRLDAPTSGVLPLALSGASGGASQWLLAQFAARQVTKEYICLCAGRALGPEGSRGEIDTPLLVAEGESEGRRVVLSPLGKESQTQYQVLEAFPWPGKQSLAITLLLVRPRTGRKHQIRAHLAGVGRPLVGDEAYGGTSTVAGIRCPRLFLHCWRLSLLDLAGARFEPSASLPDELEAVLEALRTGGTARPGVQGSQDVEEAGARESVPKK
;
A
#
# COMPACT_ATOMS: atom_id res chain seq x y z
N GLU A 1 4.82 45.61 8.79
CA GLU A 1 4.71 44.65 7.67
C GLU A 1 4.85 43.18 8.09
N VAL A 2 5.90 42.77 8.82
CA VAL A 2 6.21 41.35 9.12
C VAL A 2 5.11 40.60 9.92
N GLY A 3 4.34 41.29 10.77
CA GLY A 3 3.34 40.65 11.63
C GLY A 3 2.13 40.07 10.88
N CYS A 4 1.54 40.82 9.94
CA CYS A 4 0.35 40.38 9.20
C CYS A 4 0.69 39.28 8.18
N SER A 5 1.84 39.37 7.50
CA SER A 5 2.29 38.32 6.58
C SER A 5 2.58 37.00 7.30
N ALA A 6 3.17 37.08 8.51
CA ALA A 6 3.41 35.92 9.35
C ALA A 6 2.09 35.32 9.86
N ALA A 7 1.11 36.15 10.26
CA ALA A 7 -0.21 35.69 10.67
C ALA A 7 -0.96 34.98 9.53
N ILE A 8 -0.97 35.55 8.32
CA ILE A 8 -1.57 34.90 7.14
C ILE A 8 -0.86 33.58 6.81
N SER A 9 0.47 33.54 6.95
CA SER A 9 1.25 32.30 6.77
C SER A 9 0.94 31.24 7.82
N ALA A 10 0.63 31.64 9.06
CA ALA A 10 0.16 30.72 10.10
C ALA A 10 -1.24 30.19 9.78
N CYS A 11 -2.18 31.07 9.40
CA CYS A 11 -3.51 30.64 8.93
C CYS A 11 -3.41 29.69 7.72
N ALA A 12 -2.46 29.93 6.81
CA ALA A 12 -2.19 29.05 5.69
C ALA A 12 -1.61 27.70 6.10
N LYS A 13 -0.95 27.58 7.25
CA LYS A 13 -0.50 26.28 7.79
C LYS A 13 -1.68 25.47 8.32
N ASP A 14 -2.59 26.13 9.03
CA ASP A 14 -3.72 25.52 9.71
C ASP A 14 -4.97 25.35 8.82
N GLY A 15 -4.99 25.95 7.62
CA GLY A 15 -6.10 25.84 6.66
C GLY A 15 -7.26 26.81 6.93
N GLU A 16 -7.03 27.79 7.80
CA GLU A 16 -7.97 28.83 8.22
C GLU A 16 -8.10 29.93 7.13
N TRP A 17 -8.72 29.58 6.01
CA TRP A 17 -8.83 30.46 4.84
C TRP A 17 -9.63 31.74 5.12
N GLU A 18 -10.68 31.67 5.95
CA GLU A 18 -11.52 32.81 6.31
C GLU A 18 -10.71 33.89 7.03
N TRP A 19 -9.91 33.48 8.01
CA TRP A 19 -9.00 34.35 8.75
C TRP A 19 -7.90 34.91 7.86
N ALA A 20 -7.32 34.08 6.98
CA ALA A 20 -6.32 34.53 6.02
C ALA A 20 -6.84 35.64 5.09
N ILE A 21 -8.06 35.49 4.57
CA ILE A 21 -8.71 36.49 3.71
C ILE A 21 -9.11 37.74 4.50
N CYS A 22 -9.62 37.59 5.72
CA CYS A 22 -9.97 38.71 6.59
C CYS A 22 -8.74 39.57 6.91
N LEU A 23 -7.63 38.93 7.29
CA LEU A 23 -6.36 39.60 7.55
C LEU A 23 -5.82 40.31 6.31
N LEU A 24 -5.86 39.65 5.14
CA LEU A 24 -5.43 40.24 3.87
C LEU A 24 -6.27 41.48 3.49
N SER A 25 -7.59 41.38 3.65
CA SER A 25 -8.53 42.47 3.34
C SER A 25 -8.44 43.63 4.35
N GLY A 26 -8.00 43.36 5.57
CA GLY A 26 -7.75 44.36 6.61
C GLY A 26 -6.42 45.10 6.49
N MET A 27 -5.47 44.61 5.68
CA MET A 27 -4.14 45.26 5.52
C MET A 27 -4.23 46.72 5.06
N PRO A 28 -5.07 47.09 4.07
CA PRO A 28 -5.20 48.48 3.65
C PRO A 28 -5.75 49.41 4.76
N ALA A 29 -6.68 48.92 5.57
CA ALA A 29 -7.22 49.67 6.72
C ALA A 29 -6.15 49.92 7.79
N ALA A 30 -5.19 49.00 7.93
CA ALA A 30 -4.01 49.14 8.78
C ALA A 30 -2.84 49.91 8.13
N ARG A 31 -3.05 50.50 6.93
CA ARG A 31 -2.01 51.17 6.11
C ARG A 31 -0.83 50.27 5.75
N LEU A 32 -1.06 48.97 5.62
CA LEU A 32 -0.08 47.98 5.18
C LEU A 32 -0.35 47.58 3.74
N VAL A 33 0.72 47.42 2.95
CA VAL A 33 0.62 46.95 1.57
C VAL A 33 0.82 45.43 1.54
N PRO A 34 -0.12 44.66 0.97
CA PRO A 34 0.09 43.24 0.73
C PRO A 34 1.32 43.02 -0.15
N ASN A 35 2.16 42.05 0.20
CA ASN A 35 3.30 41.64 -0.61
C ASN A 35 3.08 40.23 -1.19
N GLU A 36 3.99 39.79 -2.07
CA GLU A 36 3.92 38.47 -2.73
C GLU A 36 3.77 37.31 -1.75
N ILE A 37 4.44 37.39 -0.60
CA ILE A 37 4.39 36.38 0.47
C ILE A 37 2.99 36.32 1.08
N SER A 38 2.39 37.48 1.38
CA SER A 38 1.05 37.55 1.99
C SER A 38 -0.03 37.00 1.07
N LEU A 39 0.06 37.30 -0.23
CA LEU A 39 -0.90 36.80 -1.23
C LEU A 39 -0.69 35.32 -1.55
N SER A 40 0.55 34.85 -1.71
CA SER A 40 0.83 33.41 -1.90
C SER A 40 0.40 32.57 -0.69
N ALA A 41 0.59 33.08 0.52
CA ALA A 41 0.08 32.45 1.74
C ALA A 41 -1.46 32.42 1.78
N ALA A 42 -2.14 33.51 1.42
CA ALA A 42 -3.60 33.55 1.33
C ALA A 42 -4.15 32.57 0.27
N ILE A 43 -3.51 32.48 -0.90
CA ILE A 43 -3.85 31.48 -1.94
C ILE A 43 -3.65 30.05 -1.40
N SER A 44 -2.56 29.81 -0.66
CA SER A 44 -2.30 28.51 -0.03
C SER A 44 -3.32 28.16 1.07
N ALA A 45 -3.79 29.16 1.83
CA ALA A 45 -4.88 28.98 2.78
C ALA A 45 -6.19 28.62 2.04
N CYS A 46 -6.50 29.31 0.93
CA CYS A 46 -7.66 29.02 0.09
C CYS A 46 -7.60 27.62 -0.52
N ASP A 47 -6.43 27.17 -0.96
CA ASP A 47 -6.20 25.78 -1.37
C ASP A 47 -6.64 24.83 -0.25
N LYS A 48 -6.10 24.98 0.96
CA LYS A 48 -6.47 24.16 2.15
C LYS A 48 -7.94 24.22 2.51
N GLY A 49 -8.58 25.36 2.31
CA GLY A 49 -10.01 25.55 2.49
C GLY A 49 -10.89 25.02 1.33
N GLY A 50 -10.30 24.53 0.24
CA GLY A 50 -11.04 24.10 -0.97
C GLY A 50 -11.69 25.25 -1.76
N GLN A 51 -11.30 26.50 -1.49
CA GLN A 51 -11.89 27.71 -2.07
C GLN A 51 -11.21 28.11 -3.39
N TRP A 52 -11.45 27.33 -4.45
CA TRP A 52 -10.79 27.52 -5.74
C TRP A 52 -11.12 28.87 -6.40
N GLN A 53 -12.34 29.39 -6.24
CA GLN A 53 -12.73 30.70 -6.79
C GLN A 53 -11.89 31.84 -6.19
N LEU A 54 -11.72 31.81 -4.86
CA LEU A 54 -10.95 32.82 -4.14
C LEU A 54 -9.47 32.72 -4.49
N ALA A 55 -8.91 31.51 -4.54
CA ALA A 55 -7.52 31.27 -4.95
C ALA A 55 -7.23 31.86 -6.34
N LEU A 56 -8.10 31.61 -7.32
CA LEU A 56 -7.97 32.17 -8.67
C LEU A 56 -8.14 33.69 -8.71
N GLY A 57 -9.11 34.21 -7.94
CA GLY A 57 -9.35 35.65 -7.81
C GLY A 57 -8.11 36.37 -7.31
N LEU A 58 -7.51 35.88 -6.22
CA LEU A 58 -6.26 36.42 -5.67
C LEU A 58 -5.10 36.35 -6.65
N LEU A 59 -4.90 35.21 -7.32
CA LEU A 59 -3.85 35.04 -8.32
C LEU A 59 -4.00 36.04 -9.47
N SER A 60 -5.25 36.28 -9.93
CA SER A 60 -5.54 37.24 -11.00
C SER A 60 -5.39 38.70 -10.57
N ALA A 61 -5.54 39.00 -9.28
CA ALA A 61 -5.43 40.34 -8.72
C ALA A 61 -3.96 40.78 -8.50
N MET A 62 -3.02 39.84 -8.31
CA MET A 62 -1.61 40.15 -8.06
C MET A 62 -1.00 41.15 -9.08
N PRO A 63 -1.16 41.00 -10.41
CA PRO A 63 -0.62 41.95 -11.37
C PRO A 63 -1.23 43.36 -11.25
N SER A 64 -2.52 43.46 -10.92
CA SER A 64 -3.18 44.77 -10.70
C SER A 64 -2.68 45.50 -9.46
N MET A 65 -2.07 44.76 -8.52
CA MET A 65 -1.42 45.29 -7.32
C MET A 65 0.09 45.53 -7.55
N GLY A 66 0.59 45.37 -8.78
CA GLY A 66 2.02 45.52 -9.10
C GLY A 66 2.90 44.37 -8.62
N LEU A 67 2.31 43.21 -8.29
CA LEU A 67 3.02 42.05 -7.77
C LEU A 67 3.12 40.96 -8.83
N VAL A 68 4.25 40.25 -8.85
CA VAL A 68 4.49 39.16 -9.81
C VAL A 68 4.12 37.84 -9.14
N PRO A 69 3.14 37.09 -9.68
CA PRO A 69 2.88 35.75 -9.18
C PRO A 69 4.09 34.85 -9.41
N ASN A 70 4.46 34.09 -8.39
CA ASN A 70 5.58 33.15 -8.41
C ASN A 70 5.10 31.69 -8.51
N GLU A 71 6.05 30.75 -8.61
CA GLU A 71 5.77 29.31 -8.69
C GLU A 71 4.84 28.82 -7.58
N ILE A 72 5.06 29.26 -6.33
CA ILE A 72 4.26 28.87 -5.16
C ILE A 72 2.79 29.29 -5.34
N SER A 73 2.54 30.52 -5.77
CA SER A 73 1.17 31.02 -5.98
C SER A 73 0.42 30.27 -7.09
N PHE A 74 1.11 29.88 -8.16
CA PHE A 74 0.54 29.05 -9.23
C PHE A 74 0.29 27.62 -8.78
N SER A 75 1.25 26.96 -8.12
CA SER A 75 1.11 25.60 -7.59
C SER A 75 -0.06 25.50 -6.60
N ALA A 76 -0.21 26.49 -5.72
CA ALA A 76 -1.32 26.57 -4.78
C ALA A 76 -2.67 26.77 -5.49
N ALA A 77 -2.74 27.64 -6.50
CA ALA A 77 -3.96 27.83 -7.28
C ALA A 77 -4.36 26.59 -8.11
N ILE A 78 -3.39 25.87 -8.68
CA ILE A 78 -3.62 24.59 -9.37
C ILE A 78 -4.14 23.54 -8.38
N SER A 79 -3.56 23.46 -7.18
CA SER A 79 -4.03 22.55 -6.11
C SER A 79 -5.45 22.90 -5.64
N ALA A 80 -5.77 24.19 -5.52
CA ALA A 80 -7.12 24.62 -5.19
C ALA A 80 -8.12 24.17 -6.29
N CYS A 81 -7.75 24.31 -7.56
CA CYS A 81 -8.55 23.82 -8.69
C CYS A 81 -8.74 22.30 -8.67
N GLU A 82 -7.71 21.53 -8.27
CA GLU A 82 -7.79 20.07 -8.08
C GLU A 82 -8.85 19.70 -7.05
N ARG A 83 -8.83 20.34 -5.87
CA ARG A 83 -9.84 20.14 -4.81
C ARG A 83 -11.25 20.57 -5.25
N GLY A 84 -11.32 21.64 -6.05
CA GLY A 84 -12.55 22.12 -6.67
C GLY A 84 -13.05 21.29 -7.87
N GLY A 85 -12.32 20.25 -8.30
CA GLY A 85 -12.67 19.46 -9.48
C GLY A 85 -12.63 20.23 -10.81
N ARG A 86 -11.88 21.34 -10.88
CA ARG A 86 -11.82 22.23 -12.05
C ARG A 86 -10.61 21.93 -12.93
N TRP A 87 -10.58 20.75 -13.55
CA TRP A 87 -9.43 20.30 -14.36
C TRP A 87 -9.09 21.24 -15.52
N GLN A 88 -10.07 21.88 -16.18
CA GLN A 88 -9.79 22.80 -17.28
C GLN A 88 -8.99 24.02 -16.81
N LEU A 89 -9.32 24.53 -15.62
CA LEU A 89 -8.63 25.66 -15.01
C LEU A 89 -7.25 25.26 -14.53
N ALA A 90 -7.11 24.07 -13.92
CA ALA A 90 -5.83 23.51 -13.50
C ALA A 90 -4.85 23.36 -14.69
N LEU A 91 -5.30 22.79 -15.81
CA LEU A 91 -4.49 22.66 -17.03
C LEU A 91 -4.19 24.01 -17.69
N GLY A 92 -5.16 24.92 -17.70
CA GLY A 92 -4.99 26.29 -18.19
C GLY A 92 -3.87 27.01 -17.43
N LEU A 93 -3.92 26.99 -16.11
CA LEU A 93 -2.87 27.56 -15.26
C LEU A 93 -1.51 26.93 -15.51
N LEU A 94 -1.43 25.60 -15.51
CA LEU A 94 -0.18 24.86 -15.77
C LEU A 94 0.45 25.22 -17.12
N SER A 95 -0.37 25.34 -18.17
CA SER A 95 0.08 25.72 -19.50
C SER A 95 0.49 27.20 -19.63
N SER A 96 0.01 28.06 -18.73
CA SER A 96 0.30 29.50 -18.73
C SER A 96 1.60 29.86 -18.00
N MET A 97 2.09 29.02 -17.08
CA MET A 97 3.32 29.25 -16.32
C MET A 97 4.55 29.53 -17.22
N PRO A 98 4.82 28.77 -18.30
CA PRO A 98 6.00 28.99 -19.15
C PRO A 98 5.95 30.32 -19.91
N ALA A 99 4.76 30.74 -20.33
CA ALA A 99 4.58 32.05 -20.99
C ALA A 99 4.85 33.22 -20.04
N ARG A 100 4.89 32.96 -18.72
CA ARG A 100 5.23 33.92 -17.66
C ARG A 100 6.65 33.72 -17.12
N GLY A 101 7.46 32.88 -17.77
CA GLY A 101 8.83 32.58 -17.34
C GLY A 101 8.93 31.71 -16.09
N LEU A 102 7.84 31.06 -15.65
CA LEU A 102 7.81 30.17 -14.50
C LEU A 102 7.99 28.72 -14.93
N VAL A 103 8.69 27.93 -14.11
CA VAL A 103 8.88 26.50 -14.33
C VAL A 103 7.93 25.71 -13.43
N PRO A 104 6.93 25.00 -14.00
CA PRO A 104 6.12 24.05 -13.24
C PRO A 104 6.97 22.98 -12.59
N ASP A 105 6.76 22.78 -11.29
CA ASP A 105 7.38 21.75 -10.48
C ASP A 105 6.56 20.45 -10.44
N MET A 106 7.11 19.41 -9.78
CA MET A 106 6.42 18.12 -9.61
C MET A 106 5.06 18.27 -8.91
N VAL A 107 4.93 19.23 -7.99
CA VAL A 107 3.67 19.50 -7.27
C VAL A 107 2.60 20.01 -8.23
N SER A 108 2.94 20.98 -9.10
CA SER A 108 2.03 21.52 -10.12
C SER A 108 1.52 20.44 -11.07
N TYR A 109 2.40 19.57 -11.53
CA TYR A 109 2.04 18.47 -12.41
C TYR A 109 1.17 17.42 -11.72
N SER A 110 1.53 17.04 -10.49
CA SER A 110 0.76 16.10 -9.68
C SER A 110 -0.68 16.60 -9.46
N ALA A 111 -0.83 17.85 -9.02
CA ALA A 111 -2.14 18.47 -8.81
C ALA A 111 -2.97 18.54 -10.11
N ALA A 112 -2.36 18.90 -11.23
CA ALA A 112 -3.05 18.93 -12.52
C ALA A 112 -3.51 17.52 -12.98
N LEU A 113 -2.69 16.48 -12.74
CA LEU A 113 -3.03 15.10 -13.03
C LEU A 113 -4.14 14.57 -12.13
N SER A 114 -4.09 14.86 -10.83
CA SER A 114 -5.15 14.52 -9.88
C SER A 114 -6.46 15.25 -10.21
N ALA A 115 -6.42 16.50 -10.68
CA ALA A 115 -7.61 17.18 -11.19
C ALA A 115 -8.22 16.46 -12.40
N CYS A 116 -7.39 16.01 -13.35
CA CYS A 116 -7.84 15.23 -14.51
C CYS A 116 -8.36 13.85 -14.11
N GLU A 117 -7.81 13.24 -13.05
CA GLU A 117 -8.27 11.97 -12.51
C GLU A 117 -9.72 12.03 -12.04
N ARG A 118 -10.09 13.10 -11.32
CA ARG A 118 -11.44 13.27 -10.74
C ARG A 118 -12.53 13.31 -11.82
N ASP A 119 -12.24 13.93 -12.96
CA ASP A 119 -13.16 14.07 -14.10
C ASP A 119 -12.90 13.05 -15.23
N ALA A 120 -12.13 11.99 -14.95
CA ALA A 120 -11.81 10.90 -15.88
C ALA A 120 -11.21 11.36 -17.23
N GLN A 121 -10.47 12.47 -17.25
CA GLN A 121 -9.88 13.07 -18.45
C GLN A 121 -8.52 12.45 -18.81
N TRP A 122 -8.49 11.14 -19.06
CA TRP A 122 -7.23 10.41 -19.25
C TRP A 122 -6.39 10.89 -20.44
N GLN A 123 -7.02 11.32 -21.54
CA GLN A 123 -6.29 11.83 -22.72
C GLN A 123 -5.51 13.10 -22.37
N ARG A 124 -6.09 13.95 -21.51
CA ARG A 124 -5.44 15.17 -21.03
C ARG A 124 -4.32 14.82 -20.05
N SER A 125 -4.55 13.87 -19.15
CA SER A 125 -3.51 13.35 -18.26
C SER A 125 -2.29 12.83 -19.02
N LEU A 126 -2.49 12.08 -20.11
CA LEU A 126 -1.40 11.64 -20.99
C LEU A 126 -0.65 12.81 -21.65
N GLY A 127 -1.38 13.84 -22.08
CA GLY A 127 -0.78 15.07 -22.60
C GLY A 127 0.11 15.77 -21.58
N VAL A 128 -0.32 15.82 -20.31
CA VAL A 128 0.46 16.38 -19.20
C VAL A 128 1.75 15.58 -18.97
N LEU A 129 1.67 14.24 -18.94
CA LEU A 129 2.87 13.38 -18.84
C LEU A 129 3.84 13.57 -20.02
N ALA A 130 3.32 13.75 -21.24
CA ALA A 130 4.14 14.05 -22.40
C ALA A 130 4.83 15.43 -22.29
N CYS A 131 4.17 16.42 -21.68
CA CYS A 131 4.78 17.72 -21.38
C CYS A 131 5.89 17.62 -20.33
N MET A 132 5.70 16.85 -19.25
CA MET A 132 6.73 16.60 -18.24
C MET A 132 7.99 15.98 -18.85
N ARG A 133 7.81 14.94 -19.66
CA ARG A 133 8.92 14.25 -20.31
C ARG A 133 9.70 15.12 -21.29
N ARG A 134 9.01 16.00 -22.05
CA ARG A 134 9.69 16.99 -22.90
C ARG A 134 10.59 17.95 -22.12
N ARG A 135 10.38 18.07 -20.81
CA ARG A 135 11.20 18.86 -19.88
C ARG A 135 12.16 18.02 -19.05
N GLN A 136 12.35 16.75 -19.40
CA GLN A 136 13.23 15.81 -18.70
C GLN A 136 12.85 15.63 -17.22
N LEU A 137 11.55 15.79 -16.89
CA LEU A 137 11.01 15.47 -15.58
C LEU A 137 10.37 14.08 -15.62
N GLU A 138 10.79 13.23 -14.68
CA GLU A 138 10.29 11.87 -14.56
C GLU A 138 9.01 11.81 -13.72
N PRO A 139 7.88 11.33 -14.26
CA PRO A 139 6.66 11.16 -13.48
C PRO A 139 6.82 10.06 -12.43
N ASP A 140 6.33 10.32 -11.22
CA ASP A 140 6.34 9.35 -10.13
C ASP A 140 5.13 8.41 -10.14
N GLY A 141 5.12 7.42 -9.25
CA GLY A 141 4.07 6.41 -9.18
C GLY A 141 2.70 6.98 -8.82
N ILE A 142 2.64 8.15 -8.17
CA ILE A 142 1.38 8.83 -7.85
C ILE A 142 0.78 9.44 -9.13
N MET A 143 1.62 10.08 -9.94
CA MET A 143 1.22 10.63 -11.24
C MET A 143 0.75 9.55 -12.20
N TRP A 144 1.52 8.46 -12.32
CA TRP A 144 1.10 7.29 -13.10
C TRP A 144 -0.20 6.69 -12.56
N GLY A 145 -0.32 6.58 -11.22
CA GLY A 145 -1.55 6.12 -10.57
C GLY A 145 -2.76 6.97 -10.91
N SER A 146 -2.61 8.30 -10.94
CA SER A 146 -3.67 9.24 -11.31
C SER A 146 -4.13 9.02 -12.75
N VAL A 147 -3.20 8.77 -13.67
CA VAL A 147 -3.52 8.44 -15.07
C VAL A 147 -4.27 7.10 -15.17
N LEU A 148 -3.78 6.05 -14.51
CA LEU A 148 -4.44 4.73 -14.50
C LEU A 148 -5.83 4.76 -13.88
N SER A 149 -6.01 5.53 -12.79
CA SER A 149 -7.31 5.78 -12.18
C SER A 149 -8.26 6.49 -13.15
N SER A 150 -7.79 7.55 -13.81
CA SER A 150 -8.59 8.32 -14.78
C SER A 150 -9.05 7.44 -15.94
N MET A 151 -8.15 6.58 -16.42
CA MET A 151 -8.37 5.59 -17.45
C MET A 151 -9.41 4.54 -17.03
N ALA A 152 -9.26 3.97 -15.83
CA ALA A 152 -10.18 2.99 -15.28
C ALA A 152 -11.61 3.55 -15.11
N ARG A 153 -11.74 4.85 -14.81
CA ARG A 153 -13.03 5.55 -14.72
C ARG A 153 -13.68 5.85 -16.07
N SER A 154 -12.89 5.97 -17.14
CA SER A 154 -13.36 6.42 -18.46
C SER A 154 -14.06 5.36 -19.35
N SER A 155 -14.49 4.23 -18.78
CA SER A 155 -15.08 3.06 -19.50
C SER A 155 -14.22 2.43 -20.61
N CYS A 156 -13.05 2.97 -20.94
CA CYS A 156 -12.20 2.52 -22.05
C CYS A 156 -11.12 1.53 -21.61
N ARG A 157 -11.45 0.42 -20.94
CA ARG A 157 -10.45 -0.54 -20.41
C ARG A 157 -9.52 -1.15 -21.48
N GLU A 158 -9.98 -1.32 -22.72
CA GLU A 158 -9.19 -1.97 -23.80
C GLU A 158 -8.14 -1.04 -24.44
N ARG A 159 -8.38 0.27 -24.49
CA ARG A 159 -7.41 1.25 -25.04
C ARG A 159 -6.29 1.59 -24.05
N VAL A 160 -6.52 1.29 -22.78
CA VAL A 160 -5.59 1.49 -21.67
C VAL A 160 -4.41 0.56 -21.84
N THR A 161 -4.63 -0.73 -22.13
CA THR A 161 -3.55 -1.69 -22.39
C THR A 161 -2.74 -1.34 -23.65
N GLU A 162 -3.39 -0.91 -24.73
CA GLU A 162 -2.70 -0.58 -25.99
C GLU A 162 -1.85 0.70 -25.88
N GLU A 163 -2.38 1.76 -25.27
CA GLU A 163 -1.57 2.98 -25.03
C GLU A 163 -0.55 2.78 -23.92
N MET A 164 -0.78 1.87 -23.00
CA MET A 164 0.21 1.50 -21.99
C MET A 164 1.32 0.65 -22.57
N ASP A 165 1.05 -0.22 -23.54
CA ASP A 165 2.08 -0.92 -24.29
C ASP A 165 2.87 0.05 -25.19
N ARG A 166 2.23 1.08 -25.76
CA ARG A 166 2.94 2.18 -26.45
C ARG A 166 3.83 2.97 -25.48
N LEU A 167 3.33 3.30 -24.28
CA LEU A 167 4.12 4.01 -23.26
C LEU A 167 5.25 3.13 -22.69
N ARG A 168 5.04 1.82 -22.55
CA ARG A 168 6.03 0.82 -22.15
C ARG A 168 7.11 0.63 -23.22
N LEU A 169 6.73 0.48 -24.49
CA LEU A 169 7.67 0.32 -25.62
C LEU A 169 8.50 1.59 -25.83
N MET A 170 7.87 2.77 -25.75
CA MET A 170 8.60 4.06 -25.82
C MET A 170 9.59 4.24 -24.66
N TRP A 171 9.30 3.68 -23.48
CA TRP A 171 10.17 3.72 -22.30
C TRP A 171 11.32 2.70 -22.35
N ALA A 172 11.05 1.49 -22.82
CA ALA A 172 12.05 0.45 -23.02
C ALA A 172 13.15 0.87 -24.02
N CYS A 173 12.77 1.60 -25.08
CA CYS A 173 13.73 2.15 -26.05
C CYS A 173 14.73 3.16 -25.46
N LEU A 174 14.40 3.83 -24.34
CA LEU A 174 15.27 4.84 -23.71
C LEU A 174 16.13 4.25 -22.58
N SER A 175 15.64 3.20 -21.92
CA SER A 175 16.39 2.49 -20.87
C SER A 175 17.56 1.67 -21.43
N GLY A 176 17.56 1.39 -22.75
CA GLY A 176 18.67 0.75 -23.47
C GLY A 176 19.77 1.72 -23.94
N GLY A 177 19.68 3.02 -23.61
CA GLY A 177 20.55 4.08 -24.13
C GLY A 177 21.77 4.42 -23.28
N SER A 178 22.14 3.63 -22.28
CA SER A 178 23.36 3.84 -21.48
C SER A 178 24.24 2.59 -21.44
N GLY A 179 24.85 2.29 -22.59
CA GLY A 179 25.92 1.32 -22.75
C GLY A 179 26.95 1.89 -23.72
N SER A 180 27.82 2.78 -23.22
CA SER A 180 28.99 3.27 -23.95
C SER A 180 29.87 2.10 -24.37
N GLY A 181 30.25 2.10 -25.64
CA GLY A 181 30.94 1.01 -26.31
C GLY A 181 32.37 0.72 -25.81
N SER A 182 32.72 -0.55 -25.95
CA SER A 182 34.04 -1.12 -26.19
C SER A 182 33.73 -2.56 -26.61
N GLY A 183 33.75 -2.93 -27.89
CA GLY A 183 34.93 -2.89 -28.75
C GLY A 183 35.72 -4.19 -28.54
N GLY A 184 35.24 -5.30 -29.08
CA GLY A 184 35.88 -6.61 -28.90
C GLY A 184 35.21 -7.71 -29.71
N SER A 185 35.51 -7.73 -31.01
CA SER A 185 35.23 -8.81 -31.96
C SER A 185 35.78 -10.16 -31.48
N GLY A 186 34.96 -11.20 -31.57
CA GLY A 186 35.36 -12.57 -31.27
C GLY A 186 34.29 -13.57 -31.69
N SER A 187 34.22 -13.84 -33.00
CA SER A 187 33.46 -14.92 -33.60
C SER A 187 33.87 -16.29 -33.03
N SER A 188 32.92 -17.08 -32.55
CA SER A 188 32.96 -18.53 -32.76
C SER A 188 31.57 -19.14 -32.58
N SER A 189 31.18 -19.83 -33.64
CA SER A 189 30.09 -20.78 -33.76
C SER A 189 30.26 -21.96 -32.82
N SER A 190 29.19 -22.40 -32.15
CA SER A 190 28.89 -23.83 -32.07
C SER A 190 27.43 -24.10 -31.71
N SER A 191 26.82 -24.88 -32.58
CA SER A 191 25.59 -25.63 -32.44
C SER A 191 25.63 -26.63 -31.28
N SER A 192 24.53 -26.84 -30.56
CA SER A 192 24.07 -28.20 -30.21
C SER A 192 22.69 -28.22 -29.54
N THR A 193 21.77 -28.86 -30.28
CA THR A 193 20.76 -29.85 -29.85
C THR A 193 19.96 -29.67 -28.55
N ALA A 194 18.65 -29.63 -28.76
CA ALA A 194 17.59 -29.97 -27.83
C ALA A 194 17.79 -31.34 -27.14
N LYS A 195 17.33 -31.44 -25.89
CA LYS A 195 16.67 -32.62 -25.31
C LYS A 195 15.88 -32.19 -24.08
N GLY A 196 14.59 -32.54 -24.08
CA GLY A 196 13.72 -32.36 -22.93
C GLY A 196 13.85 -33.49 -21.92
N SER A 197 13.40 -33.22 -20.69
CA SER A 197 12.89 -34.23 -19.76
C SER A 197 12.39 -33.54 -18.48
N THR A 198 11.08 -33.60 -18.24
CA THR A 198 10.52 -33.79 -16.89
C THR A 198 10.85 -35.22 -16.42
N PRO A 199 11.00 -35.48 -15.11
CA PRO A 199 9.83 -35.76 -14.25
C PRO A 199 9.93 -35.21 -12.81
N ALA A 200 8.76 -35.24 -12.16
CA ALA A 200 8.52 -34.96 -10.75
C ALA A 200 9.11 -36.03 -9.81
N SER A 201 9.46 -35.62 -8.57
CA SER A 201 9.02 -36.27 -7.31
C SER A 201 9.84 -35.77 -6.11
N ASP A 202 9.15 -35.53 -5.00
CA ASP A 202 9.55 -35.75 -3.61
C ASP A 202 10.84 -35.12 -3.06
N VAL A 203 10.69 -34.11 -2.18
CA VAL A 203 11.63 -33.90 -1.08
C VAL A 203 10.87 -33.76 0.22
N LYS A 204 11.06 -34.77 1.07
CA LYS A 204 10.64 -34.84 2.47
C LYS A 204 11.26 -33.72 3.30
N ALA A 205 10.55 -33.38 4.37
CA ALA A 205 11.02 -32.58 5.48
C ALA A 205 12.34 -33.13 6.06
N ASP A 206 13.29 -32.24 6.33
CA ASP A 206 14.31 -32.47 7.33
C ASP A 206 14.55 -31.21 8.15
N GLY A 207 14.46 -31.41 9.47
CA GLY A 207 14.69 -30.40 10.48
C GLY A 207 16.18 -30.24 10.80
N VAL A 208 16.50 -29.00 11.18
CA VAL A 208 17.54 -28.60 12.13
C VAL A 208 18.99 -28.99 11.78
N GLY A 209 19.67 -28.06 11.10
CA GLY A 209 21.12 -27.92 11.10
C GLY A 209 21.50 -26.46 10.88
N ARG A 210 21.65 -25.69 11.96
CA ARG A 210 22.11 -24.29 11.94
C ARG A 210 23.53 -24.23 11.35
N ARG A 211 23.71 -23.53 10.22
CA ARG A 211 24.99 -22.97 9.81
C ARG A 211 24.84 -21.45 9.70
N GLU A 212 25.56 -20.72 10.54
CA GLU A 212 25.67 -19.27 10.50
C GLU A 212 26.37 -18.85 9.20
N GLY A 213 25.82 -17.86 8.48
CA GLY A 213 26.55 -17.09 7.47
C GLY A 213 26.06 -17.13 6.03
N SER A 214 25.02 -17.89 5.68
CA SER A 214 24.37 -17.80 4.35
C SER A 214 23.13 -16.91 4.44
N PRO A 215 22.96 -15.84 3.64
CA PRO A 215 21.69 -15.12 3.59
C PRO A 215 20.60 -16.10 3.18
N LEU A 216 19.60 -16.29 4.05
CA LEU A 216 18.47 -17.17 3.79
C LEU A 216 17.76 -16.65 2.55
N ARG A 217 17.80 -17.40 1.45
CA ARG A 217 17.14 -17.02 0.20
C ARG A 217 15.63 -16.97 0.44
N PRO A 218 14.98 -15.81 0.25
CA PRO A 218 13.54 -15.72 0.45
C PRO A 218 12.79 -16.67 -0.48
N ARG A 219 11.72 -17.29 0.02
CA ARG A 219 10.90 -18.22 -0.77
C ARG A 219 10.12 -17.46 -1.83
N VAL A 220 10.44 -17.68 -3.10
CA VAL A 220 9.69 -17.18 -4.25
C VAL A 220 8.40 -17.98 -4.42
N LEU A 221 7.27 -17.28 -4.53
CA LEU A 221 5.95 -17.88 -4.79
C LEU A 221 5.61 -17.86 -6.27
N LEU A 222 5.93 -16.76 -6.95
CA LEU A 222 5.69 -16.57 -8.38
C LEU A 222 6.62 -15.45 -8.88
N GLU A 223 7.19 -15.62 -10.07
CA GLU A 223 7.96 -14.58 -10.75
C GLU A 223 7.36 -14.38 -12.16
N GLY A 224 7.26 -13.12 -12.58
CA GLY A 224 6.76 -12.74 -13.89
C GLY A 224 7.48 -11.50 -14.41
N PRO A 225 7.14 -11.03 -15.62
CA PRO A 225 7.74 -9.84 -16.22
C PRO A 225 7.72 -8.64 -15.26
N GLY A 226 8.89 -8.20 -14.79
CA GLY A 226 9.06 -7.04 -13.92
C GLY A 226 8.53 -7.18 -12.48
N VAL A 227 8.03 -8.34 -12.08
CA VAL A 227 7.42 -8.54 -10.74
C VAL A 227 7.78 -9.90 -10.17
N VAL A 228 8.01 -9.94 -8.86
CA VAL A 228 8.17 -11.17 -8.10
C VAL A 228 7.30 -11.12 -6.84
N ALA A 229 6.70 -12.24 -6.49
CA ALA A 229 5.98 -12.44 -5.25
C ALA A 229 6.78 -13.36 -4.35
N LEU A 230 7.11 -12.87 -3.16
CA LEU A 230 7.81 -13.63 -2.12
C LEU A 230 6.85 -14.02 -1.01
N PHE A 231 7.15 -15.12 -0.33
CA PHE A 231 6.54 -15.43 0.96
C PHE A 231 7.26 -14.66 2.05
N LYS A 232 6.53 -13.78 2.74
CA LYS A 232 7.01 -13.09 3.94
C LYS A 232 6.62 -13.89 5.19
N PRO A 233 7.58 -14.34 6.01
CA PRO A 233 7.28 -14.95 7.31
C PRO A 233 6.79 -13.91 8.34
N SER A 234 6.07 -14.39 9.36
CA SER A 234 5.70 -13.55 10.49
C SER A 234 6.92 -13.14 11.32
N GLY A 235 6.91 -11.93 11.85
CA GLY A 235 7.97 -11.37 12.69
C GLY A 235 9.09 -10.68 11.91
N VAL A 236 9.18 -10.89 10.60
CA VAL A 236 10.21 -10.28 9.75
C VAL A 236 9.67 -9.01 9.07
N PRO A 237 10.37 -7.86 9.11
CA PRO A 237 10.01 -6.65 8.37
C PRO A 237 10.02 -6.87 6.84
N SER A 238 9.19 -6.12 6.11
CA SER A 238 9.13 -6.25 4.64
C SER A 238 10.43 -5.82 3.96
N GLU A 239 11.10 -4.82 4.54
CA GLU A 239 12.38 -4.27 4.11
C GLU A 239 13.50 -5.32 4.17
N GLN A 240 13.54 -6.11 5.25
CA GLN A 240 14.50 -7.19 5.39
C GLN A 240 14.31 -8.27 4.31
N VAL A 241 13.06 -8.69 4.05
CA VAL A 241 12.78 -9.69 2.98
C VAL A 241 13.21 -9.17 1.60
N ARG A 242 13.02 -7.87 1.32
CA ARG A 242 13.53 -7.24 0.10
C ARG A 242 15.05 -7.28 0.05
N ASP A 243 15.73 -6.93 1.13
CA ASP A 243 17.19 -6.87 1.18
C ASP A 243 17.83 -8.25 1.03
N ASP A 244 17.28 -9.26 1.71
CA ASP A 244 17.70 -10.66 1.58
C ASP A 244 17.51 -11.16 0.13
N PHE A 245 16.39 -10.78 -0.51
CA PHE A 245 16.14 -11.13 -1.91
C PHE A 245 17.08 -10.40 -2.87
N ALA A 246 17.30 -9.10 -2.69
CA ALA A 246 18.24 -8.31 -3.50
C ALA A 246 19.67 -8.87 -3.40
N ALA A 247 20.10 -9.28 -2.20
CA ALA A 247 21.38 -9.95 -2.00
C ALA A 247 21.45 -11.28 -2.77
N SER A 248 20.36 -12.06 -2.79
CA SER A 248 20.29 -13.29 -3.57
C SER A 248 20.36 -13.08 -5.08
N LEU A 249 19.72 -12.02 -5.61
CA LEU A 249 19.80 -11.64 -7.02
C LEU A 249 21.24 -11.29 -7.40
N TRP A 250 21.92 -10.51 -6.56
CA TRP A 250 23.32 -10.15 -6.76
C TRP A 250 24.23 -11.39 -6.79
N ALA A 251 24.01 -12.32 -5.87
CA ALA A 251 24.74 -13.59 -5.83
C ALA A 251 24.51 -14.45 -7.10
N ASP A 252 23.30 -14.40 -7.66
CA ASP A 252 22.93 -15.07 -8.92
C ASP A 252 23.43 -14.30 -10.17
N GLY A 253 24.16 -13.20 -10.00
CA GLY A 253 24.65 -12.36 -11.11
C GLY A 253 23.57 -11.50 -11.77
N ARG A 254 22.34 -11.48 -11.22
CA ARG A 254 21.25 -10.61 -11.67
C ARG A 254 21.46 -9.22 -11.09
N LYS A 255 21.63 -8.22 -11.97
CA LYS A 255 21.72 -6.81 -11.59
C LYS A 255 20.35 -6.12 -11.49
N ASP A 256 19.28 -6.90 -11.55
CA ASP A 256 17.93 -6.40 -11.34
C ASP A 256 17.81 -5.86 -9.92
N GLY A 257 17.45 -4.58 -9.78
CA GLY A 257 17.11 -4.03 -8.46
C GLY A 257 15.83 -4.67 -7.92
N ALA A 258 15.63 -4.65 -6.61
CA ALA A 258 14.38 -5.08 -5.99
C ALA A 258 13.75 -3.92 -5.21
N THR A 259 12.52 -3.54 -5.57
CA THR A 259 11.82 -2.42 -4.93
C THR A 259 10.51 -2.90 -4.29
N LEU A 260 10.28 -2.48 -3.04
CA LEU A 260 9.00 -2.69 -2.36
C LEU A 260 7.92 -1.81 -2.97
N VAL A 261 6.86 -2.45 -3.48
CA VAL A 261 5.68 -1.76 -4.03
C VAL A 261 4.49 -1.79 -3.07
N SER A 262 4.55 -2.68 -2.09
CA SER A 262 3.62 -2.79 -0.97
C SER A 262 4.37 -3.32 0.25
N ARG A 263 3.85 -3.04 1.44
CA ARG A 263 4.36 -3.57 2.71
C ARG A 263 3.31 -4.42 3.41
N LEU A 264 3.79 -5.36 4.21
CA LEU A 264 3.04 -6.09 5.22
C LEU A 264 3.64 -5.76 6.59
N ASP A 265 2.79 -5.64 7.62
CA ASP A 265 3.26 -5.42 8.99
C ASP A 265 4.20 -6.56 9.40
N ALA A 266 5.20 -6.29 10.25
CA ALA A 266 6.15 -7.30 10.71
C ALA A 266 5.48 -8.62 11.15
N PRO A 267 4.43 -8.64 12.00
CA PRO A 267 3.75 -9.88 12.41
C PRO A 267 2.81 -10.50 11.35
N THR A 268 2.56 -9.83 10.22
CA THR A 268 1.71 -10.37 9.15
C THR A 268 2.54 -11.24 8.20
N SER A 269 2.06 -12.45 7.90
CA SER A 269 2.69 -13.36 6.92
C SER A 269 1.97 -13.35 5.57
N GLY A 270 2.59 -13.95 4.55
CA GLY A 270 1.94 -14.22 3.26
C GLY A 270 2.61 -13.54 2.07
N VAL A 271 1.82 -13.26 1.03
CA VAL A 271 2.31 -12.76 -0.27
C VAL A 271 2.83 -11.32 -0.16
N LEU A 272 4.11 -11.11 -0.51
CA LEU A 272 4.77 -9.82 -0.61
C LEU A 272 5.25 -9.56 -2.05
N PRO A 273 4.65 -8.62 -2.80
CA PRO A 273 5.09 -8.28 -4.14
C PRO A 273 6.28 -7.31 -4.12
N LEU A 274 7.26 -7.56 -4.98
CA LEU A 274 8.38 -6.66 -5.30
C LEU A 274 8.41 -6.39 -6.81
N ALA A 275 8.84 -5.19 -7.18
CA ALA A 275 9.25 -4.90 -8.54
C ALA A 275 10.69 -5.36 -8.76
N LEU A 276 10.94 -6.03 -9.89
CA LEU A 276 12.29 -6.39 -10.36
C LEU A 276 12.93 -5.21 -11.10
N SER A 277 13.02 -4.06 -10.43
CA SER A 277 13.80 -2.92 -10.88
C SER A 277 14.16 -2.01 -9.70
N GLY A 278 15.08 -1.06 -9.90
CA GLY A 278 15.34 0.01 -8.92
C GLY A 278 14.13 0.91 -8.69
N ALA A 279 14.18 1.82 -7.70
CA ALA A 279 13.03 2.63 -7.30
C ALA A 279 12.46 3.51 -8.43
N SER A 280 13.34 4.05 -9.29
CA SER A 280 12.98 4.80 -10.50
C SER A 280 12.77 3.91 -11.73
N GLY A 281 12.90 2.58 -11.59
CA GLY A 281 12.74 1.64 -12.69
C GLY A 281 11.29 1.51 -13.15
N GLY A 282 11.11 1.22 -14.44
CA GLY A 282 9.79 1.14 -15.07
C GLY A 282 8.85 0.14 -14.39
N ALA A 283 9.37 -1.01 -13.94
CA ALA A 283 8.56 -1.99 -13.23
C ALA A 283 8.09 -1.50 -11.85
N SER A 284 8.95 -0.79 -11.12
CA SER A 284 8.61 -0.17 -9.83
C SER A 284 7.52 0.87 -10.00
N GLN A 285 7.69 1.79 -10.96
CA GLN A 285 6.70 2.83 -11.24
C GLN A 285 5.37 2.23 -11.70
N TRP A 286 5.42 1.21 -12.57
CA TRP A 286 4.25 0.50 -13.05
C TRP A 286 3.43 -0.14 -11.92
N LEU A 287 4.09 -0.91 -11.06
CA LEU A 287 3.41 -1.57 -9.94
C LEU A 287 2.91 -0.55 -8.90
N LEU A 288 3.70 0.48 -8.56
CA LEU A 288 3.29 1.56 -7.66
C LEU A 288 2.06 2.29 -8.19
N ALA A 289 2.00 2.55 -9.50
CA ALA A 289 0.85 3.16 -10.14
C ALA A 289 -0.42 2.32 -9.99
N GLN A 290 -0.34 0.99 -10.14
CA GLN A 290 -1.49 0.11 -9.93
C GLN A 290 -1.99 0.15 -8.47
N PHE A 291 -1.08 0.24 -7.49
CA PHE A 291 -1.45 0.41 -6.08
C PHE A 291 -2.12 1.76 -5.83
N ALA A 292 -1.55 2.84 -6.36
CA ALA A 292 -2.12 4.18 -6.26
C ALA A 292 -3.51 4.25 -6.92
N ALA A 293 -3.69 3.56 -8.05
CA ALA A 293 -4.95 3.48 -8.78
C ALA A 293 -5.98 2.50 -8.21
N ARG A 294 -5.68 1.85 -7.07
CA ARG A 294 -6.54 0.84 -6.42
C ARG A 294 -6.93 -0.31 -7.36
N GLN A 295 -6.06 -0.63 -8.33
CA GLN A 295 -6.28 -1.74 -9.28
C GLN A 295 -5.77 -3.08 -8.75
N VAL A 296 -4.93 -3.06 -7.72
CA VAL A 296 -4.43 -4.27 -7.06
C VAL A 296 -5.46 -4.79 -6.06
N THR A 297 -5.80 -6.07 -6.17
CA THR A 297 -6.62 -6.75 -5.18
C THR A 297 -5.72 -7.52 -4.22
N LYS A 298 -5.92 -7.32 -2.92
CA LYS A 298 -5.27 -8.11 -1.87
C LYS A 298 -6.33 -8.82 -1.05
N GLU A 299 -6.12 -10.09 -0.80
CA GLU A 299 -7.01 -10.93 -0.02
C GLU A 299 -6.26 -11.47 1.19
N TYR A 300 -6.81 -11.21 2.37
CA TYR A 300 -6.26 -11.63 3.64
C TYR A 300 -7.19 -12.64 4.29
N ILE A 301 -6.62 -13.67 4.88
CA ILE A 301 -7.31 -14.55 5.82
C ILE A 301 -6.97 -14.07 7.22
N CYS A 302 -7.98 -13.85 8.05
CA CYS A 302 -7.78 -13.49 9.45
C CYS A 302 -8.85 -14.10 10.35
N LEU A 303 -8.48 -14.29 11.62
CA LEU A 303 -9.39 -14.75 12.66
C LEU A 303 -9.65 -13.60 13.62
N CYS A 304 -10.92 -13.29 13.91
CA CYS A 304 -11.31 -12.27 14.88
C CYS A 304 -12.25 -12.83 15.94
N ALA A 305 -12.26 -12.20 17.12
CA ALA A 305 -13.16 -12.56 18.21
C ALA A 305 -14.04 -11.37 18.60
N GLY A 306 -15.34 -11.61 18.79
CA GLY A 306 -16.26 -10.54 19.19
C GLY A 306 -17.72 -10.93 18.94
N ARG A 307 -18.59 -9.92 18.79
CA ARG A 307 -19.98 -10.17 18.36
C ARG A 307 -20.00 -10.76 16.96
N ALA A 308 -20.83 -11.78 16.77
CA ALA A 308 -20.99 -12.46 15.49
C ALA A 308 -21.22 -11.46 14.35
N LEU A 309 -20.54 -11.69 13.22
CA LEU A 309 -20.62 -10.85 12.01
C LEU A 309 -21.70 -11.33 11.02
N GLY A 310 -22.42 -12.40 11.38
CA GLY A 310 -23.40 -13.09 10.54
C GLY A 310 -23.00 -14.55 10.30
N PRO A 311 -23.89 -15.34 9.65
CA PRO A 311 -23.56 -16.70 9.21
C PRO A 311 -22.48 -16.71 8.12
N GLU A 312 -21.97 -17.89 7.81
CA GLU A 312 -21.08 -18.12 6.67
C GLU A 312 -21.64 -17.50 5.37
N GLY A 313 -20.76 -16.88 4.59
CA GLY A 313 -21.11 -16.15 3.37
C GLY A 313 -21.54 -14.70 3.60
N SER A 314 -21.82 -14.29 4.84
CA SER A 314 -22.15 -12.89 5.16
C SER A 314 -21.04 -11.94 4.73
N ARG A 315 -21.41 -10.80 4.18
CA ARG A 315 -20.45 -9.77 3.74
C ARG A 315 -20.71 -8.47 4.49
N GLY A 316 -19.65 -7.70 4.67
CA GLY A 316 -19.77 -6.36 5.21
C GLY A 316 -18.60 -5.49 4.83
N GLU A 317 -18.71 -4.23 5.24
CA GLU A 317 -17.75 -3.20 4.92
C GLU A 317 -17.55 -2.29 6.13
N ILE A 318 -16.30 -1.88 6.34
CA ILE A 318 -15.90 -0.90 7.34
C ILE A 318 -15.29 0.26 6.58
N ASP A 319 -16.05 1.34 6.46
CA ASP A 319 -15.66 2.60 5.84
C ASP A 319 -15.54 3.68 6.91
N THR A 320 -14.36 3.78 7.50
CA THR A 320 -14.10 4.72 8.60
C THR A 320 -12.66 5.21 8.50
N PRO A 321 -12.41 6.52 8.48
CA PRO A 321 -11.06 7.04 8.29
C PRO A 321 -10.12 6.69 9.46
N LEU A 322 -8.82 6.59 9.14
CA LEU A 322 -7.78 6.19 10.08
C LEU A 322 -6.76 7.30 10.31
N LEU A 323 -6.54 7.62 11.58
CA LEU A 323 -5.53 8.58 12.03
C LEU A 323 -4.39 7.84 12.73
N VAL A 324 -3.15 8.23 12.46
CA VAL A 324 -2.00 7.78 13.24
C VAL A 324 -1.88 8.71 14.43
N ALA A 325 -2.19 8.21 15.62
CA ALA A 325 -2.03 8.93 16.88
C ALA A 325 -0.67 8.61 17.51
N GLU A 326 -0.01 9.62 18.06
CA GLU A 326 1.16 9.43 18.91
C GLU A 326 0.67 9.28 20.35
N GLY A 327 0.94 8.13 20.98
CA GLY A 327 0.62 7.90 22.39
C GLY A 327 1.73 8.42 23.29
N GLU A 328 1.37 8.87 24.49
CA GLU A 328 2.30 9.41 25.49
C GLU A 328 3.22 8.34 26.13
N SER A 329 2.93 7.05 25.98
CA SER A 329 3.73 5.94 26.57
C SER A 329 3.79 4.65 25.74
N GLU A 330 2.93 4.48 24.74
CA GLU A 330 2.97 3.36 23.79
C GLU A 330 3.08 3.94 22.38
N GLY A 331 4.05 3.45 21.60
CA GLY A 331 4.39 4.02 20.29
C GLY A 331 3.21 4.19 19.32
N ARG A 332 3.43 4.96 18.25
CA ARG A 332 2.45 5.31 17.19
C ARG A 332 1.37 4.24 16.94
N ARG A 333 0.13 4.51 17.36
CA ARG A 333 -1.04 3.65 17.19
C ARG A 333 -1.98 4.21 16.13
N VAL A 334 -2.68 3.34 15.40
CA VAL A 334 -3.65 3.75 14.39
C VAL A 334 -5.05 3.64 14.99
N VAL A 335 -5.85 4.70 14.89
CA VAL A 335 -7.19 4.77 15.49
C VAL A 335 -8.22 5.21 14.46
N LEU A 336 -9.48 4.80 14.66
CA LEU A 336 -10.60 5.31 13.90
C LEU A 336 -10.85 6.77 14.31
N SER A 337 -10.87 7.67 13.33
CA SER A 337 -11.14 9.09 13.59
C SER A 337 -11.69 9.74 12.32
N PRO A 338 -12.72 10.60 12.42
CA PRO A 338 -13.23 11.35 11.27
C PRO A 338 -12.19 12.32 10.69
N LEU A 339 -11.17 12.70 11.47
CA LEU A 339 -10.03 13.51 11.02
C LEU A 339 -8.91 12.68 10.36
N GLY A 340 -9.10 11.37 10.27
CA GLY A 340 -8.16 10.43 9.68
C GLY A 340 -8.17 10.44 8.15
N LYS A 341 -7.27 9.66 7.56
CA LYS A 341 -7.26 9.42 6.12
C LYS A 341 -8.31 8.39 5.75
N GLU A 342 -9.09 8.64 4.70
CA GLU A 342 -10.10 7.71 4.18
C GLU A 342 -9.54 6.29 4.04
N SER A 343 -10.30 5.34 4.58
CA SER A 343 -9.91 3.94 4.69
C SER A 343 -11.14 3.05 4.60
N GLN A 344 -11.06 2.04 3.73
CA GLN A 344 -12.18 1.14 3.45
C GLN A 344 -11.69 -0.32 3.43
N THR A 345 -12.39 -1.17 4.17
CA THR A 345 -12.07 -2.60 4.30
C THR A 345 -13.34 -3.42 4.12
N GLN A 346 -13.35 -4.30 3.13
CA GLN A 346 -14.45 -5.26 2.91
C GLN A 346 -14.09 -6.60 3.54
N TYR A 347 -15.10 -7.33 4.02
CA TYR A 347 -14.91 -8.68 4.53
C TYR A 347 -16.04 -9.62 4.10
N GLN A 348 -15.73 -10.91 4.08
CA GLN A 348 -16.67 -12.00 3.95
C GLN A 348 -16.41 -13.01 5.06
N VAL A 349 -17.47 -13.45 5.73
CA VAL A 349 -17.42 -14.54 6.73
C VAL A 349 -17.20 -15.85 5.98
N LEU A 350 -16.07 -16.50 6.26
CA LEU A 350 -15.77 -17.84 5.75
C LEU A 350 -16.28 -18.91 6.70
N GLU A 351 -16.15 -18.69 8.00
CA GLU A 351 -16.55 -19.66 9.02
C GLU A 351 -16.81 -18.90 10.33
N ALA A 352 -17.77 -19.36 11.13
CA ALA A 352 -18.09 -18.79 12.43
C ALA A 352 -18.17 -19.89 13.50
N PHE A 353 -17.33 -19.79 14.52
CA PHE A 353 -17.28 -20.70 15.65
C PHE A 353 -17.97 -20.07 16.86
N PRO A 354 -18.96 -20.75 17.47
CA PRO A 354 -19.62 -20.23 18.66
C PRO A 354 -18.64 -20.17 19.84
N TRP A 355 -18.73 -19.11 20.64
CA TRP A 355 -17.91 -19.02 21.85
C TRP A 355 -18.49 -19.90 22.96
N PRO A 356 -17.72 -20.82 23.58
CA PRO A 356 -18.22 -21.68 24.65
C PRO A 356 -18.81 -20.88 25.82
N GLY A 357 -20.09 -21.08 26.10
CA GLY A 357 -20.79 -20.41 27.21
C GLY A 357 -21.13 -18.93 26.99
N LYS A 358 -20.92 -18.35 25.79
CA LYS A 358 -21.28 -16.95 25.48
C LYS A 358 -22.07 -16.86 24.18
N GLN A 359 -23.41 -16.91 24.28
CA GLN A 359 -24.33 -17.01 23.13
C GLN A 359 -24.19 -15.89 22.08
N SER A 360 -23.75 -14.68 22.47
CA SER A 360 -23.61 -13.54 21.54
C SER A 360 -22.21 -13.36 20.96
N LEU A 361 -21.23 -14.14 21.40
CA LEU A 361 -19.84 -14.03 20.93
C LEU A 361 -19.49 -15.19 20.01
N ALA A 362 -18.69 -14.89 19.01
CA ALA A 362 -18.17 -15.85 18.07
C ALA A 362 -16.69 -15.56 17.77
N ILE A 363 -15.99 -16.61 17.40
CA ILE A 363 -14.68 -16.53 16.76
C ILE A 363 -14.99 -16.67 15.26
N THR A 364 -14.61 -15.69 14.46
CA THR A 364 -15.02 -15.63 13.05
C THR A 364 -13.78 -15.63 12.15
N LEU A 365 -13.75 -16.57 11.21
CA LEU A 365 -12.76 -16.62 10.14
C LEU A 365 -13.27 -15.74 8.99
N LEU A 366 -12.44 -14.79 8.57
CA LEU A 366 -12.79 -13.80 7.56
C LEU A 366 -11.84 -13.86 6.38
N LEU A 367 -12.40 -13.68 5.18
CA LEU A 367 -11.69 -13.21 4.01
C LEU A 367 -11.82 -11.69 3.96
N VAL A 368 -10.71 -10.96 4.07
CA VAL A 368 -10.67 -9.50 4.15
C VAL A 368 -9.99 -8.91 2.92
N ARG A 369 -10.61 -7.89 2.33
CA ARG A 369 -10.12 -7.15 1.17
C ARG A 369 -10.00 -5.66 1.50
N PRO A 370 -8.81 -5.16 1.88
CA PRO A 370 -8.62 -3.73 2.08
C PRO A 370 -8.61 -3.02 0.71
N ARG A 371 -9.50 -2.04 0.54
CA ARG A 371 -9.59 -1.21 -0.68
C ARG A 371 -8.57 -0.06 -0.69
N THR A 372 -8.10 0.30 0.50
CA THR A 372 -7.03 1.25 0.74
C THR A 372 -5.85 0.54 1.44
N GLY A 373 -4.67 1.17 1.47
CA GLY A 373 -3.46 0.57 2.04
C GLY A 373 -2.87 1.33 3.23
N ARG A 374 -3.68 1.67 4.25
CA ARG A 374 -3.16 2.39 5.43
C ARG A 374 -2.38 1.45 6.37
N LYS A 375 -1.47 2.03 7.15
CA LYS A 375 -0.74 1.31 8.21
C LYS A 375 -1.75 0.65 9.16
N HIS A 376 -1.55 -0.64 9.46
CA HIS A 376 -2.39 -1.42 10.38
C HIS A 376 -3.89 -1.40 10.06
N GLN A 377 -4.30 -1.14 8.81
CA GLN A 377 -5.69 -0.85 8.47
C GLN A 377 -6.68 -1.93 8.92
N ILE A 378 -6.42 -3.20 8.58
CA ILE A 378 -7.31 -4.32 8.92
C ILE A 378 -7.41 -4.47 10.45
N ARG A 379 -6.27 -4.38 11.14
CA ARG A 379 -6.16 -4.49 12.60
C ARG A 379 -6.98 -3.42 13.31
N ALA A 380 -6.80 -2.16 12.90
CA ALA A 380 -7.50 -1.01 13.46
C ALA A 380 -9.01 -1.02 13.15
N HIS A 381 -9.42 -1.35 11.92
CA HIS A 381 -10.83 -1.44 11.54
C HIS A 381 -11.56 -2.49 12.38
N LEU A 382 -11.05 -3.72 12.39
CA LEU A 382 -11.71 -4.84 13.06
C LEU A 382 -11.76 -4.64 14.58
N ALA A 383 -10.66 -4.17 15.19
CA ALA A 383 -10.67 -3.84 16.62
C ALA A 383 -11.64 -2.70 16.96
N GLY A 384 -11.68 -1.65 16.14
CA GLY A 384 -12.53 -0.50 16.39
C GLY A 384 -14.03 -0.75 16.19
N VAL A 385 -14.40 -1.77 15.39
CA VAL A 385 -15.79 -2.29 15.37
C VAL A 385 -16.04 -3.37 16.44
N GLY A 386 -15.13 -3.54 17.42
CA GLY A 386 -15.29 -4.47 18.54
C GLY A 386 -15.07 -5.95 18.20
N ARG A 387 -14.32 -6.24 17.12
CA ARG A 387 -13.90 -7.60 16.71
C ARG A 387 -12.39 -7.67 16.49
N PRO A 388 -11.56 -7.44 17.52
CA PRO A 388 -10.10 -7.48 17.34
C PRO A 388 -9.63 -8.83 16.81
N LEU A 389 -8.51 -8.80 16.08
CA LEU A 389 -7.88 -10.00 15.54
C LEU A 389 -7.31 -10.87 16.67
N VAL A 390 -7.41 -12.19 16.51
CA VAL A 390 -6.83 -13.15 17.45
C VAL A 390 -5.30 -13.06 17.39
N GLY A 391 -4.66 -12.99 18.55
CA GLY A 391 -3.22 -12.77 18.69
C GLY A 391 -2.73 -11.33 18.44
N ASP A 392 -3.64 -10.34 18.35
CA ASP A 392 -3.30 -8.93 18.15
C ASP A 392 -3.30 -8.13 19.45
N GLU A 393 -2.30 -8.33 20.29
CA GLU A 393 -2.21 -7.69 21.62
C GLU A 393 -2.22 -6.15 21.54
N ALA A 394 -1.61 -5.57 20.48
CA ALA A 394 -1.57 -4.12 20.29
C ALA A 394 -2.95 -3.49 19.99
N TYR A 395 -3.92 -4.29 19.53
CA TYR A 395 -5.28 -3.84 19.24
C TYR A 395 -6.32 -4.54 20.12
N GLY A 396 -5.91 -5.08 21.28
CA GLY A 396 -6.81 -5.68 22.27
C GLY A 396 -7.28 -7.10 21.91
N GLY A 397 -6.62 -7.74 20.95
CA GLY A 397 -6.82 -9.14 20.61
C GLY A 397 -6.28 -10.08 21.68
N THR A 398 -7.03 -11.14 21.97
CA THR A 398 -6.56 -12.22 22.86
C THR A 398 -5.75 -13.25 22.08
N SER A 399 -4.67 -13.73 22.68
CA SER A 399 -3.85 -14.82 22.13
C SER A 399 -4.47 -16.21 22.42
N THR A 400 -5.53 -16.28 23.22
CA THR A 400 -6.26 -17.52 23.51
C THR A 400 -7.76 -17.33 23.29
N VAL A 401 -8.37 -18.21 22.49
CA VAL A 401 -9.80 -18.20 22.17
C VAL A 401 -10.39 -19.60 22.32
N ALA A 402 -11.53 -19.74 23.00
CA ALA A 402 -12.15 -21.04 23.28
C ALA A 402 -11.19 -22.11 23.85
N GLY A 403 -10.23 -21.71 24.68
CA GLY A 403 -9.20 -22.61 25.26
C GLY A 403 -8.04 -22.95 24.31
N ILE A 404 -8.06 -22.47 23.07
CA ILE A 404 -7.04 -22.71 22.05
C ILE A 404 -6.10 -21.50 22.00
N ARG A 405 -4.80 -21.75 22.16
CA ARG A 405 -3.76 -20.73 22.06
C ARG A 405 -3.37 -20.52 20.59
N CYS A 406 -3.49 -19.27 20.13
CA CYS A 406 -2.95 -18.83 18.85
C CYS A 406 -1.49 -18.37 19.04
N PRO A 407 -0.52 -18.91 18.27
CA PRO A 407 0.90 -18.66 18.53
C PRO A 407 1.36 -17.24 18.17
N ARG A 408 0.61 -16.54 17.31
CA ARG A 408 0.92 -15.20 16.80
C ARG A 408 -0.34 -14.51 16.26
N LEU A 409 -0.18 -13.29 15.76
CA LEU A 409 -1.23 -12.59 15.02
C LEU A 409 -1.81 -13.47 13.89
N PHE A 410 -3.11 -13.73 13.95
CA PHE A 410 -3.84 -14.45 12.91
C PHE A 410 -4.25 -13.48 11.79
N LEU A 411 -3.26 -13.05 11.01
CA LEU A 411 -3.44 -12.25 9.81
C LEU A 411 -2.45 -12.72 8.72
N HIS A 412 -2.99 -13.16 7.60
CA HIS A 412 -2.22 -13.75 6.52
C HIS A 412 -2.65 -13.20 5.15
N CYS A 413 -1.72 -12.65 4.37
CA CYS A 413 -1.94 -12.23 3.00
C CYS A 413 -1.99 -13.48 2.11
N TRP A 414 -3.18 -14.02 1.90
CA TRP A 414 -3.44 -15.28 1.20
C TRP A 414 -3.21 -15.17 -0.31
N ARG A 415 -3.71 -14.11 -0.93
CA ARG A 415 -3.64 -13.93 -2.38
C ARG A 415 -3.52 -12.46 -2.74
N LEU A 416 -2.82 -12.22 -3.85
CA LEU A 416 -2.76 -10.92 -4.49
C LEU A 416 -3.09 -11.08 -5.98
N SER A 417 -3.72 -10.09 -6.59
CA SER A 417 -3.97 -10.02 -8.05
C SER A 417 -3.62 -8.62 -8.55
N LEU A 418 -2.72 -8.56 -9.53
CA LEU A 418 -2.28 -7.35 -10.24
C LEU A 418 -1.94 -7.68 -11.70
N LEU A 419 -1.55 -6.69 -12.48
CA LEU A 419 -1.01 -6.87 -13.83
C LEU A 419 0.51 -6.81 -13.83
N ASP A 420 1.19 -7.78 -14.43
CA ASP A 420 2.63 -7.74 -14.61
C ASP A 420 3.05 -6.69 -15.66
N LEU A 421 4.35 -6.59 -15.95
CA LEU A 421 4.88 -5.64 -16.92
C LEU A 421 4.48 -5.98 -18.37
N ALA A 422 4.09 -7.22 -18.66
CA ALA A 422 3.53 -7.63 -19.95
C ALA A 422 2.02 -7.37 -20.04
N GLY A 423 1.37 -6.93 -18.95
CA GLY A 423 -0.08 -6.71 -18.90
C GLY A 423 -0.89 -7.98 -18.65
N ALA A 424 -0.24 -9.12 -18.38
CA ALA A 424 -0.92 -10.34 -18.00
C ALA A 424 -1.31 -10.31 -16.52
N ARG A 425 -2.36 -11.07 -16.16
CA ARG A 425 -2.77 -11.22 -14.76
C ARG A 425 -1.70 -12.00 -13.99
N PHE A 426 -1.23 -11.42 -12.91
CA PHE A 426 -0.26 -12.00 -11.99
C PHE A 426 -0.95 -12.24 -10.64
N GLU A 427 -1.18 -13.51 -10.31
CA GLU A 427 -2.04 -13.93 -9.19
C GLU A 427 -1.35 -14.90 -8.22
N PRO A 428 -0.32 -14.45 -7.49
CA PRO A 428 0.34 -15.28 -6.48
C PRO A 428 -0.58 -15.58 -5.30
N SER A 429 -0.43 -16.78 -4.73
CA SER A 429 -1.04 -17.17 -3.47
C SER A 429 -0.04 -17.82 -2.53
N ALA A 430 -0.28 -17.68 -1.23
CA ALA A 430 0.45 -18.36 -0.17
C ALA A 430 -0.52 -19.22 0.63
N SER A 431 -0.19 -20.50 0.81
CA SER A 431 -0.96 -21.37 1.71
C SER A 431 -0.93 -20.83 3.14
N LEU A 432 -2.00 -21.06 3.88
CA LEU A 432 -2.03 -20.71 5.30
C LEU A 432 -0.92 -21.50 6.02
N PRO A 433 -0.09 -20.86 6.85
CA PRO A 433 0.97 -21.55 7.58
C PRO A 433 0.41 -22.60 8.53
N ASP A 434 1.08 -23.75 8.65
CA ASP A 434 0.64 -24.92 9.40
C ASP A 434 0.23 -24.58 10.85
N GLU A 435 0.93 -23.65 11.49
CA GLU A 435 0.63 -23.25 12.86
C GLU A 435 -0.70 -22.48 13.01
N LEU A 436 -1.16 -21.82 11.94
CA LEU A 436 -2.48 -21.18 11.92
C LEU A 436 -3.57 -22.15 11.46
N GLU A 437 -3.27 -23.08 10.54
CA GLU A 437 -4.20 -24.13 10.14
C GLU A 437 -4.56 -25.03 11.34
N ALA A 438 -3.57 -25.39 12.16
CA ALA A 438 -3.79 -26.16 13.39
C ALA A 438 -4.75 -25.48 14.38
N VAL A 439 -4.75 -24.13 14.44
CA VAL A 439 -5.71 -23.37 15.26
C VAL A 439 -7.14 -23.50 14.69
N LEU A 440 -7.29 -23.46 13.35
CA LEU A 440 -8.59 -23.66 12.70
C LEU A 440 -9.11 -25.09 12.88
N GLU A 441 -8.25 -26.08 12.72
CA GLU A 441 -8.60 -27.49 12.97
C GLU A 441 -9.03 -27.72 14.42
N ALA A 442 -8.32 -27.13 15.39
CA ALA A 442 -8.70 -27.20 16.79
C ALA A 442 -10.07 -26.55 17.06
N LEU A 443 -10.39 -25.44 16.40
CA LEU A 443 -11.70 -24.78 16.53
C LEU A 443 -12.82 -25.62 15.89
N ARG A 444 -12.58 -26.20 14.72
CA ARG A 444 -13.52 -27.09 14.01
C ARG A 444 -13.83 -28.37 14.79
N THR A 445 -12.85 -28.89 15.51
CA THR A 445 -12.98 -30.11 16.34
C THR A 445 -13.42 -29.83 17.78
N GLY A 446 -13.65 -28.57 18.16
CA GLY A 446 -14.10 -28.22 19.51
C GLY A 446 -13.06 -28.42 20.60
N GLY A 447 -11.76 -28.40 20.26
CA GLY A 447 -10.66 -28.54 21.23
C GLY A 447 -10.40 -29.96 21.73
N THR A 448 -11.04 -30.99 21.16
CA THR A 448 -10.67 -32.38 21.46
C THR A 448 -9.43 -32.75 20.65
N ALA A 449 -8.26 -32.56 21.23
CA ALA A 449 -7.05 -33.22 20.74
C ALA A 449 -7.30 -34.74 20.66
N ARG A 450 -7.00 -35.36 19.52
CA ARG A 450 -6.89 -36.82 19.44
C ARG A 450 -5.84 -37.30 20.46
N PRO A 451 -6.13 -38.30 21.31
CA PRO A 451 -5.07 -38.98 22.04
C PRO A 451 -4.40 -39.99 21.09
N GLY A 452 -3.16 -39.72 20.71
CA GLY A 452 -2.23 -40.71 20.17
C GLY A 452 -0.84 -40.25 20.62
N VAL A 453 -0.06 -41.00 21.38
CA VAL A 453 0.21 -42.43 21.35
C VAL A 453 0.45 -42.88 22.79
N GLN A 454 -0.36 -43.80 23.32
CA GLN A 454 0.04 -44.57 24.50
C GLN A 454 1.09 -45.57 24.03
N GLY A 455 2.35 -45.31 24.39
CA GLY A 455 3.39 -46.32 24.38
C GLY A 455 2.96 -47.45 25.29
N SER A 456 2.85 -48.64 24.70
CA SER A 456 2.87 -49.92 25.39
C SER A 456 4.07 -49.95 26.33
N GLN A 457 3.82 -49.86 27.63
CA GLN A 457 4.73 -50.38 28.64
C GLN A 457 4.06 -51.59 29.27
N ASP A 458 4.57 -52.74 28.86
CA ASP A 458 4.47 -53.99 29.59
C ASP A 458 4.86 -53.75 31.05
N VAL A 459 3.95 -54.07 31.97
CA VAL A 459 4.29 -54.20 33.39
C VAL A 459 4.25 -55.69 33.70
N GLU A 460 5.45 -56.24 33.87
CA GLU A 460 5.72 -57.57 34.41
C GLU A 460 4.98 -57.78 35.73
N GLU A 461 4.25 -58.88 35.77
CA GLU A 461 3.56 -59.43 36.92
C GLU A 461 4.59 -60.11 37.84
N ALA A 462 5.01 -59.42 38.90
CA ALA A 462 5.77 -60.01 40.00
C ALA A 462 4.86 -60.15 41.22
N GLY A 463 4.46 -61.39 41.50
CA GLY A 463 3.70 -61.73 42.71
C GLY A 463 4.57 -61.72 43.97
N ALA A 464 4.01 -61.21 45.07
CA ALA A 464 4.17 -61.77 46.42
C ALA A 464 3.31 -61.02 47.44
N ARG A 465 2.36 -61.76 48.04
CA ARG A 465 1.97 -61.81 49.47
C ARG A 465 2.04 -60.52 50.30
N GLU A 466 0.88 -60.13 50.86
CA GLU A 466 0.63 -59.94 52.31
C GLU A 466 -0.83 -59.48 52.49
N SER A 467 -1.69 -60.30 53.10
CA SER A 467 -1.98 -60.39 54.54
C SER A 467 -2.95 -59.30 55.02
N VAL A 468 -4.15 -59.77 55.36
CA VAL A 468 -5.26 -59.04 55.98
C VAL A 468 -4.88 -58.63 57.41
N PRO A 469 -5.35 -57.46 57.89
CA PRO A 469 -6.18 -57.54 59.10
C PRO A 469 -7.42 -56.63 59.08
N LYS A 470 -8.51 -57.29 59.50
CA LYS A 470 -9.70 -56.81 60.21
C LYS A 470 -9.65 -55.36 60.75
N LYS A 471 -10.67 -54.57 60.40
CA LYS A 471 -11.76 -54.23 61.32
C LYS A 471 -13.00 -53.79 60.57
#